data_AF-A0A7K2ZHU6-F1
#
_entry.id   AF-A0A7K2ZHU6-F1
#
_cell.length_a   1.000
_cell.length_b   1.000
_cell.length_c   1.000
_cell.angle_alpha   90.00
_cell.angle_beta   90.00
_cell.angle_gamma   90.00
#
_symmetry.space_group_name_H-M   'P 1'
#
loop_
_entity.id
_entity.type
_entity.pdbx_description
1 polymer ?
#
loop_
_entity_poly.entity_id
_entity_poly.type
_entity_poly.pdbx_seq_one_letter_code
_entity_poly.pdbx_strand_id
1 'polypeptide(L)'
;APVEVVDTVGAGDAFMSGTLHALAAHGLLGAGARERLHAVDRDTVTDVLRHAVASAAVTVSRAGANPPDAAELREALARIRAQGASGGVRP
;
A
#
# COMPACT_ATOMS: atom_id res chain seq x y z
N ALA A 1 8.53 -11.04 6.06
CA ALA A 1 7.79 -12.26 6.33
C ALA A 1 6.32 -12.01 5.98
N PRO A 2 5.61 -13.01 5.43
CA PRO A 2 4.18 -12.92 5.17
C PRO A 2 3.38 -12.55 6.42
N VAL A 3 2.23 -11.90 6.24
CA VAL A 3 1.30 -11.60 7.34
C VAL A 3 0.47 -12.83 7.66
N GLU A 4 0.11 -13.01 8.93
CA GLU A 4 -0.89 -14.00 9.33
C GLU A 4 -2.28 -13.52 8.90
N VAL A 5 -2.99 -14.34 8.13
CA VAL A 5 -4.32 -14.01 7.58
C VAL A 5 -5.40 -14.58 8.48
N VAL A 6 -6.25 -13.69 9.01
CA VAL A 6 -7.39 -14.01 9.89
C VAL A 6 -8.71 -13.94 9.12
N ASP A 7 -8.91 -12.91 8.30
CA ASP A 7 -10.12 -12.67 7.51
C ASP A 7 -9.74 -11.90 6.23
N THR A 8 -10.41 -12.12 5.10
CA THR A 8 -10.12 -11.42 3.83
C THR A 8 -11.17 -10.38 3.46
N VAL A 9 -12.24 -10.26 4.24
CA VAL A 9 -13.29 -9.26 4.04
C VAL A 9 -12.69 -7.85 4.09
N GLY A 10 -12.95 -7.06 3.05
CA GLY A 10 -12.44 -5.69 2.93
C GLY A 10 -11.00 -5.55 2.46
N ALA A 11 -10.29 -6.65 2.16
CA ALA A 11 -8.90 -6.59 1.66
C ALA A 11 -8.75 -5.77 0.37
N GLY A 12 -9.70 -5.94 -0.56
CA GLY A 12 -9.73 -5.19 -1.83
C GLY A 12 -9.99 -3.70 -1.62
N ASP A 13 -10.93 -3.37 -0.73
CA ASP A 13 -11.25 -1.97 -0.40
C ASP A 13 -10.09 -1.29 0.33
N ALA A 14 -9.41 -2.02 1.23
CA ALA A 14 -8.20 -1.55 1.90
C ALA A 14 -7.05 -1.34 0.91
N PHE A 15 -6.88 -2.24 -0.06
CA PHE A 15 -5.89 -2.08 -1.13
C PHE A 15 -6.18 -0.84 -1.99
N MET A 16 -7.43 -0.67 -2.42
CA MET A 16 -7.86 0.46 -3.24
C MET A 16 -7.76 1.79 -2.48
N SER A 17 -8.23 1.85 -1.24
CA SER A 17 -8.11 3.04 -0.39
C SER A 17 -6.65 3.39 -0.08
N GLY A 18 -5.79 2.40 0.18
CA GLY A 18 -4.34 2.61 0.31
C GLY A 18 -3.68 3.13 -0.97
N THR A 19 -4.11 2.64 -2.14
CA THR A 19 -3.69 3.14 -3.45
C THR A 19 -4.08 4.61 -3.62
N LEU A 20 -5.35 4.95 -3.39
CA LEU A 20 -5.86 6.32 -3.51
C LEU A 20 -5.19 7.26 -2.51
N HIS A 21 -4.96 6.80 -1.28
CA HIS A 21 -4.25 7.56 -0.25
C HIS A 21 -2.84 7.95 -0.72
N ALA A 22 -2.08 7.00 -1.26
CA ALA A 22 -0.73 7.26 -1.74
C ALA A 22 -0.72 8.16 -2.99
N LEU A 23 -1.63 7.93 -3.95
CA LEU A 23 -1.78 8.81 -5.11
C LEU A 23 -2.13 10.23 -4.70
N ALA A 24 -2.96 10.42 -3.67
CA ALA A 24 -3.28 11.74 -3.12
C ALA A 24 -2.03 12.39 -2.52
N ALA A 25 -1.24 11.64 -1.74
CA ALA A 25 0.00 12.13 -1.13
C ALA A 25 1.05 12.55 -2.17
N HIS A 26 1.10 11.86 -3.32
CA HIS A 26 1.96 12.22 -4.46
C HIS A 26 1.36 13.32 -5.36
N GLY A 27 0.17 13.84 -5.03
CA GLY A 27 -0.50 14.87 -5.84
C GLY A 27 -0.91 14.39 -7.23
N LEU A 28 -1.26 13.11 -7.36
CA LEU A 28 -1.58 12.45 -8.64
C LEU A 28 -3.08 12.26 -8.91
N LEU A 29 -3.95 12.79 -8.05
CA LEU A 29 -5.41 12.68 -8.21
C LEU A 29 -6.03 13.88 -8.93
N GLY A 30 -7.12 13.61 -9.66
CA GLY A 30 -7.94 14.61 -10.33
C GLY A 30 -7.48 14.97 -11.75
N ALA A 31 -8.34 15.69 -12.47
CA ALA A 31 -8.12 15.99 -13.89
C ALA A 31 -6.83 16.81 -14.13
N GLY A 32 -6.51 17.76 -13.25
CA GLY A 32 -5.29 18.57 -13.33
C GLY A 32 -3.99 17.82 -13.03
N ALA A 33 -4.07 16.55 -12.62
CA ALA A 33 -2.92 15.68 -12.41
C ALA A 33 -2.71 14.67 -13.54
N ARG A 34 -3.57 14.65 -14.58
CA ARG A 34 -3.54 13.62 -15.63
C ARG A 34 -2.17 13.45 -16.29
N GLU A 35 -1.54 14.53 -16.74
CA GLU A 35 -0.21 14.47 -17.35
C GLU A 35 0.87 13.94 -16.37
N ARG A 36 0.82 14.36 -15.10
CA ARG A 36 1.74 13.86 -14.06
C ARG A 36 1.53 12.37 -13.79
N LEU A 37 0.27 11.93 -13.75
CA LEU A 37 -0.06 10.52 -13.58
C LEU A 37 0.41 9.69 -14.77
N HIS A 38 0.30 10.19 -16.01
CA HIS A 38 0.84 9.53 -17.20
C HIS A 38 2.36 9.44 -17.20
N ALA A 39 3.04 10.44 -16.64
CA ALA A 39 4.50 10.51 -16.57
C ALA A 39 5.09 9.93 -15.27
N VAL A 40 4.30 9.22 -14.46
CA VAL A 40 4.73 8.71 -13.14
C VAL A 40 5.91 7.76 -13.27
N ASP A 41 6.92 7.92 -12.40
CA ASP A 41 8.09 7.04 -12.40
C ASP A 41 7.82 5.72 -11.65
N ARG A 42 8.74 4.77 -11.84
CA ARG A 42 8.67 3.44 -11.22
C ARG A 42 8.71 3.51 -9.69
N ASP A 43 9.47 4.44 -9.12
CA ASP A 43 9.65 4.53 -7.68
C ASP A 43 8.37 4.99 -6.99
N THR A 44 7.68 5.96 -7.59
CA THR A 44 6.37 6.43 -7.17
C THR A 44 5.33 5.33 -7.27
N VAL A 45 5.27 4.60 -8.40
CA VAL A 45 4.36 3.45 -8.55
C VAL A 45 4.66 2.38 -7.50
N THR A 46 5.93 2.11 -7.23
CA THR A 46 6.35 1.15 -6.21
C THR A 46 5.90 1.59 -4.82
N ASP A 47 6.03 2.87 -4.49
CA ASP A 47 5.57 3.41 -3.22
C ASP A 47 4.04 3.36 -3.08
N VAL A 48 3.29 3.68 -4.14
CA VAL A 48 1.82 3.52 -4.17
C VAL A 48 1.41 2.08 -3.90
N LEU A 49 2.05 1.11 -4.57
CA LEU A 49 1.77 -0.31 -4.35
C LEU A 49 2.16 -0.78 -2.94
N ARG A 50 3.23 -0.22 -2.35
CA ARG A 50 3.58 -0.51 -0.94
C ARG A 50 2.49 -0.05 0.01
N HIS A 51 1.90 1.12 -0.20
CA HIS A 51 0.77 1.59 0.61
C HIS A 51 -0.46 0.70 0.43
N ALA A 52 -0.78 0.32 -0.81
CA ALA A 52 -1.89 -0.57 -1.10
C ALA A 52 -1.75 -1.94 -0.41
N VAL A 53 -0.57 -2.57 -0.52
CA VAL A 53 -0.28 -3.85 0.15
C VAL A 53 -0.22 -3.69 1.66
N ALA A 54 0.34 -2.60 2.19
CA ALA A 54 0.38 -2.35 3.63
C ALA A 54 -1.03 -2.25 4.23
N SER A 55 -1.93 -1.51 3.58
CA SER A 55 -3.32 -1.40 4.00
C SER A 55 -4.03 -2.74 3.99
N ALA A 56 -3.93 -3.48 2.88
CA ALA A 56 -4.53 -4.81 2.78
C ALA A 56 -3.96 -5.78 3.83
N ALA A 57 -2.65 -5.77 4.05
CA ALA A 57 -1.98 -6.66 5.01
C ALA A 57 -2.48 -6.44 6.44
N VAL A 58 -2.72 -5.20 6.85
CA VAL A 58 -3.26 -4.90 8.18
C VAL A 58 -4.74 -5.28 8.29
N THR A 59 -5.52 -5.06 7.23
CA THR A 59 -6.93 -5.47 7.20
C THR A 59 -7.09 -6.97 7.30
N VAL A 60 -6.29 -7.74 6.56
CA VAL A 60 -6.45 -9.20 6.57
C VAL A 60 -5.96 -9.87 7.85
N SER A 61 -5.23 -9.16 8.71
CA SER A 61 -4.68 -9.70 9.96
C SER A 61 -5.65 -9.63 11.14
N ARG A 62 -6.90 -9.21 10.93
CA ARG A 62 -7.94 -9.09 11.97
C ARG A 62 -9.31 -9.39 11.37
N ALA A 63 -10.29 -9.71 12.21
CA ALA A 63 -11.65 -9.96 11.75
C ALA A 63 -12.33 -8.67 11.24
N GLY A 64 -13.07 -8.77 10.14
CA GLY A 64 -13.86 -7.70 9.54
C GLY A 64 -13.08 -6.70 8.67
N ALA A 65 -13.81 -5.85 7.94
CA ALA A 65 -13.28 -4.85 7.01
C ALA A 65 -12.70 -3.61 7.75
N ASN A 66 -11.66 -3.81 8.55
CA ASN A 66 -11.04 -2.78 9.37
C ASN A 66 -9.69 -2.34 8.76
N PRO A 67 -9.63 -1.22 7.99
CA PRO A 67 -8.36 -0.68 7.48
C PRO A 67 -7.46 -0.14 8.58
N PRO A 68 -6.14 0.00 8.34
CA PRO A 68 -5.22 0.55 9.33
C PRO A 68 -5.53 2.01 9.65
N ASP A 69 -5.21 2.43 10.87
CA ASP A 69 -4.97 3.84 11.15
C ASP A 69 -3.61 4.33 10.59
N ALA A 70 -3.32 5.62 10.78
CA ALA A 70 -2.08 6.21 10.28
C ALA A 70 -0.81 5.65 10.94
N ALA A 71 -0.86 5.23 12.22
CA ALA A 71 0.28 4.65 12.92
C ALA A 71 0.55 3.21 12.43
N GLU A 72 -0.50 2.39 12.36
CA GLU A 72 -0.46 1.03 11.85
C GLU A 72 0.05 0.99 10.40
N LEU A 73 -0.39 1.93 9.56
CA LEU A 73 0.08 2.04 8.19
C LEU A 73 1.57 2.36 8.10
N ARG A 74 2.07 3.30 8.93
CA ARG A 74 3.52 3.62 8.99
C ARG A 74 4.35 2.40 9.41
N GLU A 75 3.90 1.66 10.41
CA GLU A 75 4.58 0.45 10.87
C GLU A 75 4.58 -0.66 9.81
N ALA A 76 3.44 -0.87 9.12
CA ALA A 76 3.34 -1.82 8.03
C ALA A 76 4.28 -1.46 6.86
N LEU A 77 4.34 -0.18 6.48
CA LEU A 77 5.27 0.32 5.45
C LEU A 77 6.74 0.10 5.83
N ALA A 78 7.10 0.36 7.10
CA ALA A 78 8.45 0.12 7.59
C ALA A 78 8.82 -1.37 7.47
N ARG A 79 7.90 -2.28 7.83
CA ARG A 79 8.08 -3.73 7.66
C ARG A 79 8.27 -4.12 6.20
N ILE A 80 7.45 -3.62 5.28
CA ILE A 80 7.56 -3.95 3.84
C ILE A 80 8.89 -3.45 3.25
N ARG A 81 9.32 -2.23 3.61
CA ARG A 81 10.58 -1.67 3.13
C ARG A 81 11.80 -2.45 3.64
N ALA A 82 11.78 -2.89 4.91
CA ALA A 82 12.84 -3.75 5.46
C ALA A 82 12.91 -5.11 4.76
N GLN A 83 11.76 -5.68 4.37
CA GLN A 83 11.71 -6.94 3.62
C GLN A 83 12.26 -6.80 2.21
N GLY A 84 11.96 -5.69 1.52
CA GLY A 84 12.51 -5.40 0.19
C GLY A 84 14.03 -5.20 0.17
N ALA A 85 14.61 -4.64 1.24
CA ALA A 85 16.07 -4.51 1.38
C ALA A 85 16.77 -5.85 1.62
N SER A 86 16.05 -6.84 2.15
CA SER A 86 16.57 -8.18 2.48
C SER A 86 16.44 -9.16 1.31
N GLY A 87 15.53 -8.90 0.37
CA GLY A 87 15.21 -9.74 -0.77
C GLY A 87 15.77 -9.19 -2.07
N GLY A 88 17.09 -9.23 -2.24
CA GLY A 88 17.66 -9.18 -3.58
C GLY A 88 17.00 -10.27 -4.43
N VAL A 89 16.45 -9.90 -5.58
CA VAL A 89 15.92 -10.86 -6.56
C VAL A 89 17.05 -11.84 -6.88
N ARG A 90 16.96 -13.08 -6.36
CA ARG A 90 17.79 -14.16 -6.88
C ARG A 90 17.27 -14.47 -8.30
N PRO A 91 18.17 -14.57 -9.29
CA PRO A 91 17.78 -14.86 -10.67
C PRO A 91 17.04 -16.19 -10.78
#